data_AF-A0A952RF84-F1
#
_entry.id   AF-A0A952RF84-F1
#
_cell.length_a   1.000
_cell.length_b   1.000
_cell.length_c   1.000
_cell.angle_alpha   90.00
_cell.angle_beta   90.00
_cell.angle_gamma   90.00
#
_symmetry.space_group_name_H-M   'P 1'
#
loop_
_entity.id
_entity.type
_entity.pdbx_description
1 polymer ?
#
loop_
_entity_poly.entity_id
_entity_poly.type
_entity_poly.pdbx_seq_one_letter_code
_entity_poly.pdbx_strand_id
1 'polypeptide(L)'
;MKKDIALKLAIGLTLATLLGCNLLKKKPPPCDDPEVTSTVRRILSTAAGSKYRFLTFTVGFPGETRYRKSPPKRVCRTAISSSAGSEVLFYSVEWQNEKKKIIWVQTMGNRDDGT
;
A
#
# COMPACT_ATOMS: atom_id res chain seq x y z
N MET A 1 23.85 41.41 -60.25
CA MET A 1 22.92 41.51 -59.11
C MET A 1 23.40 40.56 -58.02
N LYS A 2 23.65 41.09 -56.81
CA LYS A 2 24.13 40.39 -55.62
C LYS A 2 22.97 39.64 -54.93
N LYS A 3 23.23 38.46 -54.36
CA LYS A 3 23.29 38.20 -52.89
C LYS A 3 23.30 36.70 -52.60
N ASP A 4 24.40 36.26 -52.00
CA ASP A 4 24.57 34.98 -51.31
C ASP A 4 23.63 34.86 -50.12
N ILE A 5 23.10 33.66 -49.88
CA ILE A 5 22.52 33.25 -48.59
C ILE A 5 23.07 31.88 -48.25
N ALA A 6 23.99 31.87 -47.28
CA ALA A 6 24.41 30.70 -46.55
C ALA A 6 23.37 30.37 -45.46
N LEU A 7 23.06 29.08 -45.25
CA LEU A 7 22.64 28.62 -43.94
C LEU A 7 23.02 27.14 -43.75
N LYS A 8 24.15 26.93 -43.07
CA LYS A 8 24.48 25.67 -42.42
C LYS A 8 23.56 25.51 -41.21
N LEU A 9 22.77 24.43 -41.14
CA LEU A 9 22.18 23.99 -39.87
C LEU A 9 22.51 22.51 -39.63
N ALA A 10 23.46 22.31 -38.72
CA ALA A 10 23.75 21.03 -38.12
C ALA A 10 22.56 20.61 -37.25
N ILE A 11 21.90 19.49 -37.59
CA ILE A 11 20.95 18.84 -36.70
C ILE A 11 21.75 17.92 -35.79
N GLY A 12 22.21 18.51 -34.70
CA GLY A 12 22.87 17.83 -33.60
C GLY A 12 21.88 17.01 -32.78
N LEU A 13 22.34 15.80 -32.44
CA LEU A 13 22.17 15.10 -31.17
C LEU A 13 21.27 15.83 -30.14
N THR A 14 20.00 15.46 -30.08
CA THR A 14 19.23 15.56 -28.83
C THR A 14 18.72 14.18 -28.50
N LEU A 15 19.63 13.39 -27.91
CA LEU A 15 19.31 12.19 -27.17
C LEU A 15 18.45 12.64 -25.99
N ALA A 16 17.13 12.70 -26.22
CA ALA A 16 16.16 13.06 -25.20
C ALA A 16 16.39 12.13 -24.01
N THR A 17 16.84 12.75 -22.94
CA THR A 17 17.01 12.19 -21.62
C THR A 17 15.75 11.42 -21.23
N LEU A 18 15.81 10.09 -21.34
CA LEU A 18 14.98 9.16 -20.57
C LEU A 18 15.36 9.31 -19.10
N LEU A 19 15.05 10.48 -18.52
CA LEU A 19 14.89 10.67 -17.09
C LEU A 19 13.69 9.82 -16.70
N GLY A 20 13.96 8.55 -16.43
CA GLY A 20 13.02 7.65 -15.82
C GLY A 20 12.50 8.29 -14.54
N CYS A 21 11.25 8.77 -14.59
CA CYS A 21 10.40 9.04 -13.43
C CYS A 21 10.17 7.74 -12.65
N ASN A 22 11.20 7.23 -11.99
CA ASN A 22 11.16 6.02 -11.15
C ASN A 22 11.13 6.35 -9.65
N LEU A 23 10.65 7.55 -9.26
CA LEU A 23 10.71 8.02 -7.87
C LEU A 23 9.35 8.41 -7.26
N LEU A 24 8.23 8.04 -7.89
CA LEU A 24 6.97 7.98 -7.16
C LEU A 24 6.90 6.61 -6.48
N LYS A 25 7.44 6.52 -5.26
CA LYS A 25 7.17 5.36 -4.37
C LYS A 25 5.66 5.14 -4.38
N LYS A 26 5.20 4.03 -4.95
CA LYS A 26 3.77 3.78 -5.08
C LYS A 26 3.22 3.61 -3.68
N LYS A 27 2.06 4.23 -3.43
CA LYS A 27 1.35 4.03 -2.19
C LYS A 27 1.04 2.52 -2.05
N PRO A 28 1.11 1.93 -0.85
CA PRO A 28 0.58 0.60 -0.63
C PRO A 28 -0.89 0.55 -1.05
N PRO A 29 -1.42 -0.65 -1.37
CA PRO A 29 -2.82 -0.81 -1.73
C PRO A 29 -3.72 -0.27 -0.62
N PRO A 30 -4.92 0.24 -0.98
CA PRO A 30 -5.84 0.80 -0.01
C PRO A 30 -6.38 -0.29 0.95
N CYS A 31 -6.95 0.13 2.08
CA CYS A 31 -7.37 -0.78 3.14
C CYS A 31 -8.49 -1.74 2.72
N ASP A 32 -9.34 -1.31 1.78
CA ASP A 32 -10.47 -2.03 1.18
C ASP A 32 -10.08 -2.88 -0.03
N ASP A 33 -8.79 -2.91 -0.38
CA ASP A 33 -8.29 -3.78 -1.44
C ASP A 33 -8.58 -5.27 -1.12
N PRO A 34 -9.06 -6.07 -2.09
CA PRO A 34 -9.32 -7.49 -1.91
C PRO A 34 -8.11 -8.30 -1.39
N GLU A 35 -6.90 -7.95 -1.79
CA GLU A 35 -5.66 -8.62 -1.34
C GLU A 35 -5.39 -8.32 0.14
N VAL A 36 -5.59 -7.07 0.55
CA VAL A 36 -5.42 -6.65 1.95
C VAL A 36 -6.48 -7.31 2.84
N THR A 37 -7.75 -7.25 2.44
CA THR A 37 -8.87 -7.81 3.21
C THR A 37 -8.78 -9.34 3.36
N SER A 38 -8.40 -10.05 2.30
CA SER A 38 -8.18 -11.50 2.36
C SER A 38 -6.99 -11.88 3.24
N THR A 39 -5.91 -11.09 3.21
CA THR A 39 -4.75 -11.28 4.09
C THR A 39 -5.12 -11.09 5.55
N VAL A 40 -5.84 -10.02 5.90
CA VAL A 40 -6.33 -9.79 7.28
C VAL A 40 -7.22 -10.94 7.75
N ARG A 41 -8.17 -11.39 6.92
CA ARG A 41 -9.04 -12.52 7.25
C ARG A 41 -8.24 -13.80 7.49
N ARG A 42 -7.21 -14.06 6.67
CA ARG A 42 -6.31 -15.21 6.83
C ARG A 42 -5.53 -15.12 8.15
N ILE A 43 -4.93 -13.96 8.45
CA ILE A 43 -4.20 -13.74 9.71
C ILE A 43 -5.11 -14.04 10.90
N LEU A 44 -6.33 -13.49 10.92
CA LEU A 44 -7.28 -13.73 12.00
C LEU A 44 -7.70 -15.19 12.10
N SER A 45 -7.97 -15.85 10.97
CA SER A 45 -8.35 -17.27 10.96
C SER A 45 -7.21 -18.16 11.47
N THR A 46 -5.97 -17.86 11.08
CA THR A 46 -4.78 -18.60 11.55
C THR A 46 -4.50 -18.34 13.03
N ALA A 47 -4.59 -17.08 13.47
CA ALA A 47 -4.41 -16.72 14.88
C ALA A 47 -5.48 -17.38 15.76
N ALA A 48 -6.74 -17.32 15.33
CA ALA A 48 -7.88 -17.98 15.97
C ALA A 48 -7.70 -19.50 16.05
N GLY A 49 -7.20 -20.14 14.98
CA GLY A 49 -7.00 -21.59 14.94
C GLY A 49 -6.07 -22.14 16.03
N SER A 50 -5.19 -21.31 16.60
CA SER A 50 -4.22 -21.73 17.62
C SER A 50 -4.71 -21.64 19.07
N LYS A 51 -5.53 -20.63 19.41
CA LYS A 51 -6.01 -20.40 20.80
C LYS A 51 -7.53 -20.31 20.94
N TYR A 52 -8.24 -20.09 19.85
CA TYR A 52 -9.67 -19.79 19.81
C TYR A 52 -10.37 -20.59 18.70
N ARG A 53 -10.03 -21.87 18.56
CA ARG A 53 -10.51 -22.75 17.47
C ARG A 53 -12.04 -22.83 17.36
N PHE A 54 -12.77 -22.46 18.41
CA PHE A 54 -14.23 -22.42 18.47
C PHE A 54 -14.83 -21.04 18.12
N LEU A 55 -14.00 -20.00 17.95
CA LEU A 55 -14.44 -18.65 17.58
C LEU A 55 -14.29 -18.47 16.07
N THR A 56 -15.42 -18.21 15.42
CA THR A 56 -15.43 -17.74 14.03
C THR A 56 -15.41 -16.23 14.02
N PHE A 57 -14.42 -15.64 13.34
CA PHE A 57 -14.29 -14.19 13.22
C PHE A 57 -14.87 -13.72 11.89
N THR A 58 -15.75 -12.72 11.97
CA THR A 58 -16.20 -11.94 10.82
C THR A 58 -15.43 -10.64 10.79
N VAL A 59 -14.91 -10.28 9.61
CA VAL A 59 -14.20 -9.02 9.38
C VAL A 59 -15.16 -8.09 8.65
N GLY A 60 -15.42 -6.93 9.24
CA GLY A 60 -16.23 -5.87 8.64
C GLY A 60 -15.49 -5.12 7.55
N PHE A 61 -16.14 -4.06 7.04
CA PHE A 61 -15.54 -3.20 6.03
C PHE A 61 -14.38 -2.40 6.63
N PRO A 62 -13.18 -2.47 6.02
CA PRO A 62 -12.05 -1.71 6.49
C PRO A 62 -12.13 -0.24 6.03
N GLY A 63 -11.73 0.66 6.91
CA GLY A 63 -11.53 2.07 6.62
C GLY A 63 -10.08 2.46 6.79
N GLU A 64 -9.59 3.34 5.92
CA GLU A 64 -8.31 4.01 6.16
C GLU A 64 -8.46 5.04 7.26
N THR A 65 -7.51 5.04 8.19
CA THR A 65 -7.45 6.00 9.27
C THR A 65 -6.33 7.01 9.12
N ARG A 66 -5.21 6.60 8.48
CA ARG A 66 -4.05 7.47 8.22
C ARG A 66 -3.21 6.90 7.09
N TYR A 67 -2.54 7.79 6.36
CA TYR A 67 -1.46 7.46 5.44
C TYR A 67 -0.17 8.20 5.82
N ARG A 68 0.94 7.46 5.95
CA ARG A 68 2.30 7.99 6.11
C ARG A 68 3.03 7.88 4.77
N LYS A 69 3.65 8.97 4.32
CA LYS A 69 4.34 9.04 3.01
C LYS A 69 5.72 8.39 3.00
N SER A 70 6.45 8.39 4.12
CA SER A 70 7.83 7.88 4.19
C SER A 70 8.14 7.27 5.57
N PRO A 71 8.38 5.95 5.66
CA PRO A 71 8.04 4.95 4.64
C PRO A 71 6.54 4.94 4.30
N PRO A 72 6.15 4.58 3.06
CA PRO A 72 4.74 4.43 2.69
C PRO A 72 4.04 3.37 3.56
N LYS A 73 3.15 3.83 4.45
CA LYS A 73 2.37 2.98 5.38
C LYS A 73 0.94 3.48 5.42
N ARG A 74 -0.03 2.60 5.22
CA ARG A 74 -1.44 2.89 5.52
C ARG A 74 -1.79 2.26 6.86
N VAL A 75 -2.57 2.98 7.65
CA VAL A 75 -3.12 2.50 8.91
C VAL A 75 -4.62 2.34 8.70
N CYS A 76 -5.08 1.12 8.87
CA CYS A 76 -6.44 0.70 8.60
C CYS A 76 -7.15 0.34 9.92
N ARG A 77 -8.47 0.45 9.91
CA ARG A 77 -9.36 0.05 10.98
C ARG A 77 -10.46 -0.82 10.40
N THR A 78 -10.76 -1.94 11.03
CA THR A 78 -11.95 -2.74 10.71
C THR A 78 -12.64 -3.22 11.98
N ALA A 79 -13.94 -3.46 11.90
CA ALA A 79 -14.66 -4.16 12.96
C ALA A 79 -14.39 -5.66 12.83
N ILE A 80 -14.15 -6.33 13.96
CA ILE A 80 -14.11 -7.79 14.03
C ILE A 80 -15.23 -8.23 14.97
N SER A 81 -15.95 -9.29 14.61
CA SER A 81 -17.00 -9.87 15.46
C SER A 81 -16.88 -11.37 15.53
N SER A 82 -17.26 -11.93 16.67
CA SER A 82 -17.32 -13.37 16.91
C SER A 82 -18.48 -13.68 17.87
N SER A 83 -18.69 -14.96 18.18
CA SER A 83 -19.63 -15.38 19.23
C SER A 83 -19.28 -14.85 20.63
N ALA A 84 -18.02 -14.43 20.86
CA ALA A 84 -17.57 -13.89 22.14
C ALA A 84 -17.76 -12.36 22.25
N GLY A 85 -18.06 -11.67 21.16
CA GLY A 85 -18.20 -10.21 21.13
C GLY A 85 -17.66 -9.56 19.87
N SER A 86 -17.69 -8.22 19.86
CA SER A 86 -17.22 -7.38 18.75
C SER A 86 -16.15 -6.41 19.24
N GLU A 87 -15.10 -6.24 18.45
CA GLU A 87 -13.98 -5.34 18.72
C GLU A 87 -13.57 -4.59 17.46
N VAL A 88 -12.67 -3.62 17.66
CA VAL A 88 -12.03 -2.89 16.57
C VAL A 88 -10.61 -3.40 16.40
N LEU A 89 -10.27 -3.85 15.20
CA LEU A 89 -8.91 -4.22 14.83
C LEU A 89 -8.25 -3.06 14.08
N PHE A 90 -7.08 -2.66 14.56
CA PHE A 90 -6.17 -1.80 13.81
C PHE A 90 -5.11 -2.66 13.12
N TYR A 91 -4.75 -2.30 11.89
CA TYR A 91 -3.65 -2.95 11.17
C TYR A 91 -2.95 -1.99 10.22
N SER A 92 -1.68 -2.24 9.93
CA SER A 92 -0.93 -1.49 8.92
C SER A 92 -0.79 -2.27 7.62
N VAL A 93 -0.66 -1.54 6.52
CA VAL A 93 -0.34 -2.08 5.20
C VAL A 93 0.88 -1.34 4.66
N GLU A 94 1.92 -2.11 4.38
CA GLU A 94 3.23 -1.62 3.96
C GLU A 94 3.74 -2.46 2.78
N TRP A 95 4.62 -1.89 1.96
CA TRP A 95 5.32 -2.69 0.97
C TRP A 95 6.45 -3.47 1.62
N GLN A 96 6.43 -4.79 1.51
CA GLN A 96 7.63 -5.59 1.72
C GLN A 96 8.53 -5.51 0.49
N ASN A 97 7.94 -5.61 -0.71
CA ASN A 97 8.63 -5.44 -1.98
C ASN A 97 7.68 -4.86 -3.03
N GLU A 98 7.77 -3.53 -3.24
CA GLU A 98 6.92 -2.81 -4.18
C GLU A 98 7.05 -3.34 -5.63
N LYS A 99 8.28 -3.66 -6.07
CA LYS A 99 8.53 -4.15 -7.44
C LYS A 99 7.87 -5.51 -7.69
N LYS A 100 7.81 -6.36 -6.65
CA LYS A 100 7.18 -7.67 -6.71
C LYS A 100 5.71 -7.66 -6.23
N LYS A 101 5.16 -6.48 -5.91
CA LYS A 101 3.83 -6.30 -5.31
C LYS A 101 3.61 -7.13 -4.04
N ILE A 102 4.65 -7.33 -3.23
CA ILE A 102 4.53 -8.07 -1.97
C ILE A 102 4.22 -7.09 -0.86
N ILE A 103 3.07 -7.28 -0.20
CA ILE A 103 2.62 -6.47 0.92
C ILE A 103 2.93 -7.14 2.26
N TRP A 104 3.17 -6.31 3.25
CA TRP A 104 3.22 -6.69 4.66
C TRP A 104 1.98 -6.14 5.35
N VAL A 105 1.24 -7.01 6.03
CA VAL A 105 0.08 -6.64 6.85
C VAL A 105 0.37 -6.99 8.30
N GLN A 106 0.29 -6.00 9.18
CA GLN A 106 0.56 -6.18 10.62
C GLN A 106 -0.63 -5.74 11.46
N THR A 107 -1.17 -6.63 12.29
CA THR A 107 -2.18 -6.29 13.30
C THR A 107 -1.56 -5.54 14.47
N MET A 108 -2.27 -4.56 15.01
CA MET A 108 -1.79 -3.67 16.07
C MET A 108 -2.77 -3.67 17.25
N GLY A 109 -2.25 -3.66 18.48
CA GLY A 109 -3.09 -3.66 19.70
C GLY A 109 -3.78 -2.32 19.98
N ASN A 110 -3.31 -1.23 19.36
CA ASN A 110 -3.94 0.07 19.35
C ASN A 110 -3.67 0.73 17.99
N ARG A 111 -4.31 1.87 17.71
CA ARG A 111 -3.94 2.75 16.61
C ARG A 111 -2.50 3.21 16.85
N ASP A 112 -1.55 2.58 16.18
CA ASP A 112 -0.15 3.03 16.15
C ASP A 112 -0.10 4.35 15.37
N ASP A 113 -0.18 5.44 16.11
CA ASP A 113 -0.23 6.80 15.63
C ASP A 113 1.15 7.42 15.47
N GLY A 114 2.22 6.67 15.72
CA GLY A 114 3.62 6.98 15.39
C GLY A 114 3.86 8.48 15.15
N THR A 115 4.02 9.22 16.24
CA THR A 115 4.68 10.53 16.24
C THR A 115 6.07 10.41 15.63
#